data_AF-A0A8J6IJ52-F1
#
_entry.id   AF-A0A8J6IJ52-F1
#
_cell.length_a   1.000
_cell.length_b   1.000
_cell.length_c   1.000
_cell.angle_alpha   90.00
_cell.angle_beta   90.00
_cell.angle_gamma   90.00
#
_symmetry.space_group_name_H-M   'P 1'
#
loop_
_entity.id
_entity.type
_entity.pdbx_description
1 polymer ?
#
loop_
_entity_poly.entity_id
_entity_poly.type
_entity_poly.pdbx_seq_one_letter_code
_entity_poly.pdbx_strand_id
1 'polypeptide(L)'
;MAANAFLTAPLALLIKRDFRRLGRASWATAVWSGIAMHGHALTTFAIAWLDRGSLYAPAAWSAAAGGALAGTGLFIIVLGRRAYASRARVYGLREDELIERGVYRRTRNPQYAGYGVMFAGAAIAAGSSLAFVFAGVFALLIHVYITWVEEPHLKRAFGAEYDAYCARVGRYFRF
;
A
#
# COMPACT_ATOMS: atom_id res chain seq x y z
N MET A 1 -8.31 0.44 -18.07
CA MET A 1 -6.93 0.68 -17.60
C MET A 1 -6.58 2.17 -17.41
N ALA A 2 -7.08 3.11 -18.23
CA ALA A 2 -6.74 4.54 -18.10
C ALA A 2 -7.23 5.22 -16.80
N ALA A 3 -8.40 4.87 -16.27
CA ALA A 3 -9.01 5.58 -15.14
C ALA A 3 -8.18 5.60 -13.85
N ASN A 4 -7.44 4.52 -13.52
CA ASN A 4 -6.63 4.49 -12.30
C ASN A 4 -5.33 5.30 -12.42
N ALA A 5 -4.67 5.31 -13.58
CA ALA A 5 -3.44 6.07 -13.79
C ALA A 5 -3.68 7.59 -13.78
N PHE A 6 -4.83 8.03 -14.30
CA PHE A 6 -5.24 9.44 -14.29
C PHE A 6 -5.57 9.97 -12.88
N LEU A 7 -5.95 9.11 -11.95
CA LEU A 7 -6.22 9.52 -10.56
C LEU A 7 -4.94 9.55 -9.71
N THR A 8 -3.98 8.65 -9.95
CA THR A 8 -2.83 8.49 -9.05
C THR A 8 -1.67 9.45 -9.31
N ALA A 9 -1.37 9.80 -10.57
CA ALA A 9 -0.23 10.67 -10.88
C ALA A 9 -0.44 12.14 -10.46
N PRO A 10 -1.61 12.77 -10.73
CA PRO A 10 -1.92 14.09 -10.19
C PRO A 10 -2.01 14.07 -8.66
N LEU A 11 -2.45 12.97 -8.07
CA LEU A 11 -2.56 12.82 -6.61
C LEU A 11 -1.19 12.76 -5.92
N ALA A 12 -0.25 11.97 -6.45
CA ALA A 12 1.12 11.92 -5.93
C ALA A 12 1.76 13.33 -5.96
N LEU A 13 1.49 14.11 -7.00
CA LEU A 13 1.91 15.51 -7.11
C LEU A 13 1.25 16.41 -6.06
N LEU A 14 -0.06 16.28 -5.83
CA LEU A 14 -0.80 17.06 -4.83
C LEU A 14 -0.33 16.75 -3.41
N ILE A 15 -0.16 15.47 -3.07
CA ILE A 15 0.36 15.05 -1.76
C ILE A 15 1.79 15.56 -1.57
N LYS A 16 2.64 15.42 -2.60
CA LYS A 16 4.01 15.94 -2.56
C LYS A 16 4.05 17.46 -2.36
N ARG A 17 3.12 18.19 -2.97
CA ARG A 17 2.95 19.64 -2.78
C ARG A 17 2.53 19.96 -1.35
N ASP A 18 1.55 19.24 -0.81
CA ASP A 18 1.06 19.41 0.57
C ASP A 18 2.19 19.13 1.56
N PHE A 19 2.93 18.03 1.41
CA PHE A 19 4.10 17.73 2.25
C PHE A 19 5.19 18.79 2.19
N ARG A 20 5.40 19.43 1.03
CA ARG A 20 6.37 20.53 0.91
C ARG A 20 5.89 21.84 1.53
N ARG A 21 4.59 22.13 1.47
CA ARG A 21 4.02 23.42 1.93
C ARG A 21 3.56 23.41 3.38
N LEU A 22 2.98 22.29 3.81
CA LEU A 22 2.29 22.14 5.10
C LEU A 22 3.05 21.23 6.07
N GLY A 23 4.04 20.48 5.60
CA GLY A 23 4.73 19.44 6.38
C GLY A 23 3.84 18.23 6.71
N ARG A 24 2.65 18.14 6.11
CA ARG A 24 1.64 17.09 6.32
C ARG A 24 0.69 17.04 5.14
N ALA A 25 -0.11 15.98 5.02
CA ALA A 25 -1.21 15.92 4.08
C ALA A 25 -2.35 16.87 4.50
N SER A 26 -3.04 17.44 3.53
CA SER A 26 -4.32 18.12 3.77
C SER A 26 -5.44 17.10 3.96
N TRP A 27 -6.55 17.51 4.57
CA TRP A 27 -7.72 16.63 4.71
C TRP A 27 -8.24 16.14 3.35
N ALA A 28 -8.24 17.04 2.35
CA ALA A 28 -8.62 16.68 0.99
C ALA A 28 -7.70 15.59 0.43
N THR A 29 -6.38 15.76 0.46
CA THR A 29 -5.45 14.76 -0.08
C THR A 29 -5.47 13.45 0.71
N ALA A 30 -5.70 13.48 2.02
CA ALA A 30 -5.90 12.29 2.84
C ALA A 30 -7.16 11.49 2.43
N VAL A 31 -8.31 12.16 2.29
CA VAL A 31 -9.56 11.54 1.84
C VAL A 31 -9.40 10.94 0.44
N TRP A 32 -8.82 11.69 -0.49
CA TRP A 32 -8.57 11.22 -1.84
C TRP A 32 -7.60 10.04 -1.89
N SER A 33 -6.56 10.03 -1.05
CA SER A 33 -5.64 8.87 -0.91
C SER A 33 -6.37 7.63 -0.40
N GLY A 34 -7.27 7.82 0.57
CA GLY A 34 -8.15 6.77 1.06
C GLY A 34 -9.03 6.21 -0.07
N ILE A 35 -9.71 7.07 -0.83
CA ILE A 35 -10.55 6.67 -1.96
C ILE A 35 -9.73 5.94 -3.03
N ALA A 36 -8.54 6.43 -3.38
CA ALA A 36 -7.69 5.79 -4.38
C ALA A 36 -7.26 4.37 -3.95
N MET A 37 -6.84 4.20 -2.69
CA MET A 37 -6.43 2.87 -2.17
C MET A 37 -7.60 1.90 -2.07
N HIS A 38 -8.74 2.31 -1.51
CA HIS A 38 -9.90 1.44 -1.39
C HIS A 38 -10.57 1.18 -2.74
N GLY A 39 -10.58 2.17 -3.63
CA GLY A 39 -11.02 2.04 -5.02
C GLY A 39 -10.19 1.00 -5.78
N HIS A 40 -8.86 1.07 -5.70
CA HIS A 40 -8.00 0.05 -6.30
C HIS A 40 -8.28 -1.34 -5.73
N ALA A 41 -8.46 -1.45 -4.42
CA ALA A 41 -8.81 -2.72 -3.78
C ALA A 41 -10.13 -3.28 -4.32
N LEU A 42 -11.19 -2.48 -4.32
CA LEU A 42 -12.51 -2.87 -4.85
C LEU A 42 -12.43 -3.26 -6.31
N THR A 43 -11.73 -2.50 -7.15
CA THR A 43 -11.52 -2.83 -8.56
C THR A 43 -10.78 -4.17 -8.72
N THR A 44 -9.74 -4.41 -7.91
CA THR A 44 -8.97 -5.66 -7.98
C THR A 44 -9.83 -6.87 -7.59
N PHE A 45 -10.62 -6.76 -6.51
CA PHE A 45 -11.54 -7.82 -6.09
C PHE A 45 -12.66 -8.04 -7.11
N ALA A 46 -13.23 -6.97 -7.67
CA ALA A 46 -14.25 -7.07 -8.72
C ALA A 46 -13.69 -7.76 -9.97
N ILE A 47 -12.48 -7.38 -10.41
CA ILE A 47 -11.81 -8.03 -11.55
C ILE A 47 -11.50 -9.48 -11.23
N ALA A 48 -10.99 -9.80 -10.04
CA ALA A 48 -10.75 -11.19 -9.64
C ALA A 48 -12.03 -12.03 -9.76
N TRP A 49 -13.19 -11.48 -9.40
CA TRP A 49 -14.46 -12.16 -9.55
C TRP A 49 -14.93 -12.27 -11.01
N LEU A 50 -14.86 -11.18 -11.78
CA LEU A 50 -15.36 -11.12 -13.16
C LEU A 50 -14.48 -11.88 -14.16
N ASP A 51 -13.16 -11.92 -13.93
CA ASP A 51 -12.16 -12.62 -14.74
C ASP A 51 -11.76 -13.97 -14.10
N ARG A 52 -12.62 -14.50 -13.22
CA ARG A 52 -12.38 -15.75 -12.49
C ARG A 52 -12.20 -16.91 -13.47
N GLY A 53 -11.12 -17.67 -13.30
CA GLY A 53 -10.82 -18.84 -14.11
C GLY A 53 -10.06 -18.57 -15.40
N SER A 54 -9.73 -17.30 -15.70
CA SER A 54 -9.03 -16.93 -16.94
C SER A 54 -7.59 -17.47 -17.03
N LEU A 55 -6.93 -17.68 -15.89
CA LEU A 55 -5.58 -18.24 -15.80
C LEU A 55 -5.61 -19.76 -15.55
N TYR A 56 -6.50 -20.21 -14.67
CA TYR A 56 -6.75 -21.63 -14.39
C TYR A 56 -8.10 -21.81 -13.69
N ALA A 57 -8.72 -22.98 -13.86
CA ALA A 57 -9.97 -23.33 -13.18
C ALA A 57 -9.79 -23.30 -11.64
N PRO A 58 -10.51 -22.43 -10.89
CA PRO A 58 -10.32 -22.32 -9.46
C PRO A 58 -10.76 -23.61 -8.75
N ALA A 59 -9.94 -24.06 -7.80
CA ALA A 59 -10.17 -25.28 -7.03
C ALA A 59 -10.08 -25.00 -5.53
N ALA A 60 -10.43 -25.98 -4.71
CA ALA A 60 -10.38 -25.85 -3.24
C ALA A 60 -8.99 -25.43 -2.74
N TRP A 61 -7.92 -25.99 -3.33
CA TRP A 61 -6.54 -25.66 -2.95
C TRP A 61 -6.19 -24.20 -3.28
N SER A 62 -6.62 -23.68 -4.43
CA SER A 62 -6.31 -22.30 -4.85
C SER A 62 -7.12 -21.30 -4.04
N ALA A 63 -8.38 -21.62 -3.74
CA ALA A 63 -9.21 -20.83 -2.84
C ALA A 63 -8.63 -20.79 -1.42
N ALA A 64 -8.16 -21.92 -0.89
CA ALA A 64 -7.52 -21.99 0.43
C ALA A 64 -6.20 -21.24 0.47
N ALA A 65 -5.28 -21.49 -0.47
CA ALA A 65 -3.98 -20.82 -0.53
C ALA A 65 -4.14 -19.30 -0.77
N GLY A 66 -4.98 -18.92 -1.73
CA GLY A 66 -5.27 -17.52 -2.03
C GLY A 66 -5.97 -16.79 -0.89
N GLY A 67 -6.93 -17.44 -0.23
CA GLY A 67 -7.59 -16.93 0.98
C GLY A 67 -6.63 -16.74 2.15
N ALA A 68 -5.73 -17.69 2.37
CA ALA A 68 -4.70 -17.58 3.41
C ALA A 68 -3.72 -16.42 3.14
N LEU A 69 -3.30 -16.23 1.88
CA LEU A 69 -2.49 -15.07 1.47
C LEU A 69 -3.26 -13.77 1.66
N ALA A 70 -4.53 -13.72 1.25
CA ALA A 70 -5.40 -12.56 1.44
C ALA A 70 -5.52 -12.17 2.92
N GLY A 71 -5.78 -13.16 3.78
CA GLY A 71 -5.85 -12.99 5.23
C GLY A 71 -4.52 -12.53 5.83
N THR A 72 -3.39 -13.07 5.36
CA THR A 72 -2.06 -12.66 5.80
C THR A 72 -1.77 -11.20 5.44
N GLY A 73 -2.10 -10.80 4.20
CA GLY A 73 -1.98 -9.41 3.76
C GLY A 73 -2.81 -8.45 4.61
N LEU A 74 -4.07 -8.81 4.88
CA LEU A 74 -4.95 -8.05 5.76
C LEU A 74 -4.39 -7.95 7.19
N PHE A 75 -3.88 -9.05 7.73
CA PHE A 75 -3.27 -9.08 9.05
C PHE A 75 -2.08 -8.12 9.16
N ILE A 76 -1.18 -8.10 8.16
CA ILE A 76 -0.06 -7.17 8.09
C ILE A 76 -0.54 -5.71 8.05
N ILE A 77 -1.59 -5.40 7.27
CA ILE A 77 -2.18 -4.05 7.22
C ILE A 77 -2.69 -3.63 8.62
N VAL A 78 -3.40 -4.53 9.32
CA VAL A 78 -3.92 -4.25 10.67
C VAL A 78 -2.79 -4.00 11.66
N LEU A 79 -1.73 -4.81 11.64
CA LEU A 79 -0.54 -4.58 12.47
C LEU A 79 0.11 -3.23 12.18
N GLY A 80 0.23 -2.87 10.90
CA GLY A 80 0.78 -1.59 10.48
C GLY A 80 -0.05 -0.41 10.99
N ARG A 81 -1.38 -0.45 10.81
CA ARG A 81 -2.29 0.60 11.29
C ARG A 81 -2.28 0.72 12.82
N ARG A 82 -2.21 -0.40 13.53
CA ARG A 82 -2.10 -0.40 15.01
C ARG A 82 -0.80 0.22 15.49
N ALA A 83 0.31 0.00 14.79
CA ALA A 83 1.60 0.60 15.16
C ALA A 83 1.54 2.14 15.22
N TYR A 84 0.82 2.79 14.29
CA TYR A 84 0.67 4.25 14.29
C TYR A 84 -0.11 4.81 15.49
N ALA A 85 -0.93 3.99 16.17
CA ALA A 85 -1.79 4.36 17.31
C ALA A 85 -2.76 5.56 17.09
N SER A 86 -2.76 6.18 15.90
CA SER A 86 -3.59 7.33 15.55
C SER A 86 -3.94 7.30 14.07
N ARG A 87 -5.22 7.45 13.76
CA ARG A 87 -5.71 7.57 12.37
C ARG A 87 -5.13 8.79 11.67
N ALA A 88 -4.91 9.90 12.39
CA ALA A 88 -4.34 11.10 11.81
C ALA A 88 -2.93 10.84 11.25
N ARG A 89 -2.12 10.02 11.93
CA ARG A 89 -0.79 9.66 11.45
C ARG A 89 -0.84 8.66 10.30
N VAL A 90 -1.76 7.68 10.34
CA VAL A 90 -1.96 6.71 9.23
C VAL A 90 -2.25 7.42 7.91
N TYR A 91 -2.98 8.54 7.94
CA TYR A 91 -3.33 9.31 6.75
C TYR A 91 -2.40 10.52 6.50
N GLY A 92 -1.27 10.63 7.21
CA GLY A 92 -0.31 11.74 7.06
C GLY A 92 -0.86 13.11 7.47
N LEU A 93 -1.98 13.18 8.19
CA LEU A 93 -2.56 14.42 8.71
C LEU A 93 -1.79 14.97 9.91
N ARG A 94 -0.93 14.15 10.53
CA ARG A 94 -0.05 14.52 11.63
C ARG A 94 1.28 13.76 11.49
N GLU A 95 2.37 14.52 11.41
CA GLU A 95 3.75 14.03 11.20
C GLU A 95 4.63 14.47 12.38
N ASP A 96 4.33 13.93 13.56
CA ASP A 96 4.95 14.28 14.84
C ASP A 96 5.87 13.17 15.40
N GLU A 97 5.93 12.01 14.75
CA GLU A 97 6.64 10.84 15.27
C GLU A 97 7.03 9.88 14.13
N LEU A 98 8.31 9.49 14.07
CA LEU A 98 8.77 8.44 13.17
C LEU A 98 8.43 7.06 13.74
N ILE A 99 7.56 6.32 13.05
CA ILE A 99 7.08 5.02 13.54
C ILE A 99 8.04 3.89 13.15
N GLU A 100 8.83 3.44 14.12
CA GLU A 100 9.78 2.33 13.96
C GLU A 100 9.43 1.07 14.78
N ARG A 101 8.24 1.03 15.39
CA ARG A 101 7.83 -0.07 16.30
C ARG A 101 6.98 -1.14 15.63
N GLY A 102 6.88 -2.30 16.28
CA GLY A 102 6.04 -3.41 15.81
C GLY A 102 6.51 -3.94 14.44
N VAL A 103 5.57 -4.07 13.50
CA VAL A 103 5.85 -4.57 12.14
C VAL A 103 6.80 -3.66 11.35
N TYR A 104 6.90 -2.37 11.72
CA TYR A 104 7.82 -1.41 11.10
C TYR A 104 9.30 -1.74 11.35
N ARG A 105 9.64 -2.60 12.33
CA ARG A 105 11.02 -3.09 12.51
C ARG A 105 11.49 -4.04 11.39
N ARG A 106 10.55 -4.58 10.59
CA ARG A 106 10.85 -5.58 9.54
C ARG A 106 10.77 -4.99 8.13
N THR A 107 9.99 -3.94 7.95
CA THR A 107 9.85 -3.22 6.70
C THR A 107 9.35 -1.81 6.99
N ARG A 108 9.84 -0.83 6.23
CA ARG A 108 9.35 0.56 6.32
C ARG A 108 7.94 0.73 5.74
N ASN A 109 7.47 -0.22 4.92
CA ASN A 109 6.22 -0.11 4.17
C ASN A 109 5.28 -1.34 4.35
N PRO A 110 4.96 -1.75 5.60
CA PRO A 110 4.24 -3.00 5.87
C PRO A 110 2.82 -2.98 5.31
N GLN A 111 2.10 -1.86 5.42
CA GLN A 111 0.72 -1.76 4.92
C GLN A 111 0.67 -1.95 3.41
N TYR A 112 1.57 -1.30 2.67
CA TYR A 112 1.69 -1.43 1.22
C TYR A 112 2.06 -2.86 0.80
N ALA A 113 3.00 -3.50 1.49
CA ALA A 113 3.33 -4.89 1.26
C ALA A 113 2.12 -5.81 1.54
N GLY A 114 1.38 -5.54 2.62
CA GLY A 114 0.16 -6.27 2.96
C GLY A 114 -0.93 -6.16 1.89
N TYR A 115 -1.14 -4.99 1.29
CA TYR A 115 -2.05 -4.83 0.15
C TYR A 115 -1.59 -5.65 -1.06
N GLY A 116 -0.30 -5.65 -1.38
CA GLY A 116 0.26 -6.46 -2.47
C GLY A 116 0.02 -7.96 -2.27
N VAL A 117 0.31 -8.47 -1.06
CA VAL A 117 0.05 -9.87 -0.69
C VAL A 117 -1.46 -10.18 -0.75
N MET A 118 -2.30 -9.24 -0.30
CA MET A 118 -3.73 -9.41 -0.30
C MET A 118 -4.31 -9.53 -1.72
N PHE A 119 -3.85 -8.68 -2.64
CA PHE A 119 -4.27 -8.70 -4.04
C PHE A 119 -3.75 -9.92 -4.78
N ALA A 120 -2.51 -10.34 -4.53
CA ALA A 120 -1.98 -11.61 -5.07
C ALA A 120 -2.80 -12.81 -4.58
N GLY A 121 -3.16 -12.84 -3.30
CA GLY A 121 -4.03 -13.87 -2.73
C GLY A 121 -5.41 -13.92 -3.40
N ALA A 122 -6.01 -12.76 -3.67
CA ALA A 122 -7.28 -12.68 -4.42
C ALA A 122 -7.15 -13.22 -5.85
N ALA A 123 -6.07 -12.87 -6.56
CA ALA A 123 -5.80 -13.36 -7.91
C ALA A 123 -5.62 -14.89 -7.95
N ILE A 124 -4.92 -15.46 -6.96
CA ILE A 124 -4.76 -16.91 -6.79
C ILE A 124 -6.10 -17.57 -6.46
N ALA A 125 -6.85 -17.04 -5.49
CA ALA A 125 -8.14 -17.63 -5.11
C ALA A 125 -9.11 -17.71 -6.29
N ALA A 126 -9.06 -16.72 -7.19
CA ALA A 126 -9.90 -16.64 -8.37
C ALA A 126 -9.31 -17.26 -9.64
N GLY A 127 -8.03 -17.67 -9.65
CA GLY A 127 -7.35 -18.08 -10.89
C GLY A 127 -7.45 -17.03 -12.00
N SER A 128 -7.33 -15.74 -11.66
CA SER A 128 -7.54 -14.61 -12.57
C SER A 128 -6.21 -13.97 -13.02
N SER A 129 -5.97 -13.96 -14.33
CA SER A 129 -4.81 -13.31 -14.94
C SER A 129 -4.88 -11.78 -14.82
N LEU A 130 -6.06 -11.18 -15.02
CA LEU A 130 -6.25 -9.74 -14.91
C LEU A 130 -6.07 -9.24 -13.48
N ALA A 131 -6.48 -10.02 -12.48
CA ALA A 131 -6.25 -9.67 -11.08
C ALA A 131 -4.75 -9.61 -10.74
N PHE A 132 -3.92 -10.50 -11.29
CA PHE A 132 -2.47 -10.42 -11.16
C PHE A 132 -1.89 -9.16 -11.82
N VAL A 133 -2.37 -8.80 -13.01
CA VAL A 133 -1.97 -7.56 -13.68
C VAL A 133 -2.28 -6.35 -12.80
N PHE A 134 -3.46 -6.28 -12.20
CA PHE A 134 -3.83 -5.20 -11.29
C PHE A 134 -3.01 -5.19 -9.99
N ALA A 135 -2.69 -6.36 -9.42
CA ALA A 135 -1.78 -6.46 -8.29
C ALA A 135 -0.37 -5.94 -8.65
N GLY A 136 0.12 -6.23 -9.85
CA GLY A 136 1.39 -5.70 -10.36
C GLY A 136 1.37 -4.19 -10.59
N VAL A 137 0.29 -3.67 -11.19
CA VAL A 137 0.08 -2.22 -11.37
C VAL A 137 0.06 -1.51 -10.02
N PHE A 138 -0.63 -2.06 -9.02
CA PHE A 138 -0.60 -1.53 -7.66
C PHE A 138 0.82 -1.46 -7.10
N ALA A 139 1.56 -2.56 -7.18
CA ALA A 139 2.93 -2.63 -6.67
C ALA A 139 3.84 -1.57 -7.30
N LEU A 140 3.72 -1.37 -8.63
CA LEU A 140 4.46 -0.34 -9.35
C LEU A 140 4.07 1.07 -8.92
N LEU A 141 2.78 1.39 -8.89
CA LEU A 141 2.28 2.72 -8.51
C LEU A 141 2.70 3.08 -7.08
N ILE A 142 2.60 2.11 -6.17
CA ILE A 142 3.02 2.29 -4.78
C ILE A 142 4.53 2.41 -4.65
N HIS A 143 5.32 1.65 -5.42
CA HIS A 143 6.77 1.82 -5.43
C HIS A 143 7.19 3.24 -5.86
N VAL A 144 6.56 3.76 -6.91
CA VAL A 144 6.79 5.13 -7.38
C VAL A 144 6.34 6.14 -6.33
N TYR A 145 5.17 5.95 -5.70
CA TYR A 145 4.68 6.81 -4.64
C TYR A 145 5.66 6.87 -3.44
N ILE A 146 6.08 5.71 -2.93
CA ILE A 146 7.01 5.61 -1.80
C ILE A 146 8.30 6.38 -2.12
N THR A 147 8.94 6.05 -3.24
CA THR A 147 10.26 6.59 -3.58
C THR A 147 10.24 8.07 -3.94
N TRP A 148 9.16 8.57 -4.54
CA TRP A 148 9.11 9.92 -5.08
C TRP A 148 8.38 10.94 -4.20
N VAL A 149 7.51 10.46 -3.30
CA VAL A 149 6.66 11.30 -2.44
C VAL A 149 7.00 11.08 -0.97
N GLU A 150 6.87 9.84 -0.49
CA GLU A 150 6.91 9.51 0.94
C GLU A 150 8.33 9.54 1.52
N GLU A 151 9.28 8.78 0.98
CA GLU A 151 10.66 8.75 1.51
C GLU A 151 11.32 10.14 1.48
N PRO A 152 11.17 10.97 0.41
CA PRO A 152 11.68 12.34 0.44
C PRO A 152 10.98 13.25 1.45
N HIS A 153 9.73 12.98 1.79
CA HIS A 153 9.03 13.72 2.84
C HIS A 153 9.54 13.31 4.22
N LEU A 154 9.60 12.01 4.51
CA LEU A 154 10.12 11.48 5.78
C LEU A 154 11.56 11.92 6.03
N LYS A 155 12.41 11.92 4.99
CA LYS A 155 13.78 12.46 5.10
C LYS A 155 13.81 13.94 5.47
N ARG A 156 12.89 14.76 4.93
CA ARG A 156 12.79 16.19 5.30
C ARG A 156 12.24 16.38 6.72
N ALA A 157 11.29 15.55 7.14
CA ALA A 157 10.62 15.68 8.43
C ALA A 157 11.50 15.20 9.61
N PHE A 158 12.23 14.09 9.43
CA PHE A 158 12.95 13.41 10.52
C PHE A 158 14.47 13.35 10.32
N GLY A 159 15.00 13.76 9.16
CA GLY A 159 16.43 13.90 8.92
C GLY A 159 17.26 12.66 9.28
N ALA A 160 18.20 12.82 10.21
CA ALA A 160 19.15 11.79 10.61
C ALA A 160 18.48 10.54 11.23
N GLU A 161 17.36 10.71 11.94
CA GLU A 161 16.61 9.58 12.49
C GLU A 161 16.09 8.67 11.39
N TYR A 162 15.56 9.26 10.31
CA TYR A 162 15.08 8.51 9.16
C TYR A 162 16.21 7.84 8.37
N ASP A 163 17.36 8.51 8.21
CA ASP A 163 18.53 7.90 7.57
C ASP A 163 19.04 6.69 8.39
N ALA A 164 19.09 6.79 9.72
CA ALA A 164 19.44 5.68 10.60
C ALA A 164 18.43 4.53 10.53
N TYR A 165 17.14 4.84 10.43
CA TYR A 165 16.09 3.84 10.21
C TYR A 165 16.24 3.12 8.87
N CYS A 166 16.55 3.86 7.79
CA CYS A 166 16.79 3.28 6.46
C CYS A 166 17.98 2.32 6.41
N ALA A 167 19.02 2.57 7.22
CA ALA A 167 20.18 1.70 7.34
C ALA A 167 19.86 0.38 8.04
N ARG A 168 18.92 0.39 9.01
CA ARG A 168 18.51 -0.79 9.77
C ARG A 168 17.40 -1.59 9.09
N VAL A 169 16.48 -0.93 8.39
CA VAL A 169 15.24 -1.55 7.90
C VAL A 169 15.05 -1.33 6.40
N GLY A 170 14.82 -2.43 5.69
CA GLY A 170 14.55 -2.43 4.26
C GLY A 170 13.26 -1.70 3.90
N ARG A 171 13.21 -1.13 2.68
CA ARG A 171 12.01 -0.51 2.13
C ARG A 171 10.84 -1.50 2.14
N TYR A 172 11.10 -2.72 1.70
CA TYR A 172 10.21 -3.89 1.77
C TYR A 172 10.81 -4.93 2.70
N PHE A 173 10.08 -6.04 2.94
CA PHE A 173 10.61 -7.15 3.72
C PHE A 173 11.93 -7.65 3.14
N ARG A 174 12.95 -7.71 3.99
CA ARG A 174 14.25 -8.29 3.69
C ARG A 174 14.37 -9.51 4.61
N PHE A 175 14.50 -10.69 4.02
CA PHE A 175 14.76 -11.93 4.74
C PHE A 175 16.26 -12.15 4.84
#